data_AF-A0A7S2LXQ7-F1
#
_entry.id   AF-A0A7S2LXQ7-F1
#
_cell.length_a   1.000
_cell.length_b   1.000
_cell.length_c   1.000
_cell.angle_alpha   90.00
_cell.angle_beta   90.00
_cell.angle_gamma   90.00
#
_symmetry.space_group_name_H-M   'P 1'
#
loop_
_entity.id
_entity.type
_entity.pdbx_description
1 polymer ?
#
loop_
_entity_poly.entity_id
_entity_poly.type
_entity_poly.pdbx_seq_one_letter_code
_entity_poly.pdbx_strand_id
1 'polypeptide(L)'
;AIGLIAPDQEKVKLTAPVKLEGPVEVWLGTCEKGMLVSLRAILVKCHNMNMQPKVRKEKWVKEFAGQLLITSGQIKWTTDCTVALQRMEKQQKNALRIVRRGQSKHIGNLCNMIRKPLSKLERGKIVALITIEVHARDVQDKMISMKTESSTHFNWLSQLRFELVDDPVEIAAGLQLPQKCVVKQTNTTGPYGYEYQGNNGRLVVTPMTDRCYMTLTTAMYLKRGGAPAGPAGTGKTESVKDLGKGMAMYVIVFNCSDGLDYKSLGRMFSGLAQCGCWGCFDEFNRID
;
A
#
# COMPACT_ATOMS: atom_id res chain seq x y z
N ALA A 1 -24.16 -6.33 -7.37
CA ALA A 1 -22.76 -6.07 -7.76
C ALA A 1 -21.97 -7.38 -7.77
N ILE A 2 -21.19 -7.64 -8.82
CA ILE A 2 -20.34 -8.84 -8.97
C ILE A 2 -18.83 -8.51 -8.96
N GLY A 3 -18.50 -7.23 -8.90
CA GLY A 3 -17.14 -6.72 -9.04
C GLY A 3 -17.11 -5.20 -8.90
N LEU A 4 -15.89 -4.68 -8.79
CA LEU A 4 -15.56 -3.26 -8.74
C LEU A 4 -14.83 -2.91 -10.03
N ILE A 5 -15.08 -1.70 -10.54
CA ILE A 5 -14.43 -1.18 -11.74
C ILE A 5 -13.83 0.18 -11.38
N ALA A 6 -12.52 0.30 -11.52
CA ALA A 6 -11.81 1.56 -11.30
C ALA A 6 -11.91 2.49 -12.53
N PRO A 7 -11.63 3.79 -12.38
CA PRO A 7 -11.69 4.76 -13.49
C PRO A 7 -10.82 4.40 -14.70
N ASP A 8 -9.71 3.71 -14.48
CA ASP A 8 -8.79 3.19 -15.50
C ASP A 8 -9.27 1.88 -16.15
N GLN A 9 -10.51 1.47 -15.88
CA GLN A 9 -11.17 0.25 -16.34
C GLN A 9 -10.57 -1.04 -15.76
N GLU A 10 -9.70 -0.95 -14.75
CA GLU A 10 -9.29 -2.12 -13.99
C GLU A 10 -10.48 -2.73 -13.24
N LYS A 11 -10.57 -4.06 -13.26
CA LYS A 11 -11.70 -4.79 -12.66
C LYS A 11 -11.21 -5.73 -11.57
N VAL A 12 -11.91 -5.72 -10.45
CA VAL A 12 -11.75 -6.68 -9.35
C VAL A 12 -13.06 -7.41 -9.16
N LYS A 13 -13.05 -8.75 -9.19
CA LYS A 13 -14.25 -9.55 -8.90
C LYS A 13 -14.46 -9.63 -7.39
N LEU A 14 -15.71 -9.53 -6.96
CA LEU A 14 -16.06 -9.83 -5.58
C LEU A 14 -16.06 -11.35 -5.37
N THR A 15 -15.67 -11.80 -4.18
CA THR A 15 -15.71 -13.22 -3.79
C THR A 15 -17.14 -13.74 -3.74
N ALA A 16 -18.09 -12.89 -3.34
CA ALA A 16 -19.52 -13.16 -3.37
C ALA A 16 -20.27 -12.00 -4.04
N PRO A 17 -21.29 -12.29 -4.88
CA PRO A 17 -22.13 -11.25 -5.44
C PRO A 17 -22.97 -10.58 -4.35
N VAL A 18 -23.09 -9.26 -4.40
CA VAL A 18 -23.96 -8.47 -3.50
C VAL A 18 -25.26 -8.14 -4.21
N LYS A 19 -26.41 -8.41 -3.59
CA LYS A 19 -27.71 -7.97 -4.12
C LYS A 19 -27.89 -6.46 -3.85
N LEU A 20 -28.31 -5.71 -4.87
CA LEU A 20 -28.51 -4.26 -4.79
C LEU A 20 -30.00 -3.95 -4.62
N GLU A 21 -30.59 -4.49 -3.57
CA GLU A 21 -32.03 -4.39 -3.29
C GLU A 21 -32.24 -3.76 -1.91
N GLY A 22 -33.32 -2.99 -1.77
CA GLY A 22 -33.66 -2.31 -0.52
C GLY A 22 -32.90 -0.99 -0.30
N PRO A 23 -32.79 -0.53 0.96
CA PRO A 23 -32.20 0.77 1.29
C PRO A 23 -30.73 0.88 0.88
N VAL A 24 -30.34 2.06 0.38
CA VAL A 24 -29.01 2.30 -0.21
C VAL A 24 -27.88 2.06 0.77
N GLU A 25 -28.03 2.53 1.99
CA GLU A 25 -27.08 2.38 3.09
C GLU A 25 -26.80 0.90 3.42
N VAL A 26 -27.79 0.02 3.27
CA VAL A 26 -27.65 -1.41 3.58
C VAL A 26 -26.84 -2.12 2.50
N TRP A 27 -27.25 -2.00 1.23
CA TRP A 27 -26.54 -2.70 0.17
C TRP A 27 -25.17 -2.05 -0.11
N LEU A 28 -25.00 -0.75 0.13
CA LEU A 28 -23.71 -0.08 -0.03
C LEU A 28 -22.72 -0.53 1.06
N GLY A 29 -23.14 -0.61 2.32
CA GLY A 29 -22.32 -1.16 3.39
C GLY A 29 -21.99 -2.65 3.17
N THR A 30 -22.87 -3.40 2.52
CA THR A 30 -22.60 -4.79 2.12
C THR A 30 -21.58 -4.86 0.98
N CYS A 31 -21.66 -3.96 0.00
CA CYS A 31 -20.67 -3.83 -1.07
C CYS A 31 -19.28 -3.45 -0.53
N GLU A 32 -19.22 -2.52 0.43
CA GLU A 32 -17.99 -2.12 1.11
C GLU A 32 -17.33 -3.32 1.82
N LYS A 33 -18.08 -4.05 2.67
CA LYS A 33 -17.59 -5.26 3.32
C LYS A 33 -17.13 -6.29 2.29
N GLY A 34 -17.90 -6.48 1.22
CA GLY A 34 -17.56 -7.36 0.10
C GLY A 34 -16.23 -6.98 -0.56
N MET A 35 -15.96 -5.69 -0.76
CA MET A 35 -14.69 -5.17 -1.27
C MET A 35 -13.52 -5.58 -0.38
N LEU A 36 -13.58 -5.29 0.92
CA LEU A 36 -12.50 -5.56 1.87
C LEU A 36 -12.15 -7.06 1.92
N VAL A 37 -13.19 -7.89 2.04
CA VAL A 37 -13.07 -9.36 2.07
C VAL A 37 -12.45 -9.90 0.79
N SER A 38 -12.93 -9.39 -0.36
CA SER A 38 -12.46 -9.84 -1.67
C SER A 38 -11.01 -9.46 -1.89
N LEU A 39 -10.63 -8.21 -1.58
CA LEU A 39 -9.25 -7.76 -1.74
C LEU A 39 -8.29 -8.49 -0.80
N ARG A 40 -8.71 -8.81 0.43
CA ARG A 40 -7.90 -9.65 1.33
C ARG A 40 -7.66 -11.05 0.77
N ALA A 41 -8.70 -11.72 0.29
CA ALA A 41 -8.57 -13.04 -0.34
C ALA A 41 -7.66 -13.00 -1.60
N ILE A 42 -7.88 -12.01 -2.47
CA ILE A 42 -7.14 -11.86 -3.72
C ILE A 42 -5.68 -11.49 -3.45
N LEU A 43 -5.38 -10.69 -2.42
CA LEU A 43 -4.01 -10.36 -2.03
C LEU A 43 -3.22 -11.60 -1.63
N VAL A 44 -3.80 -12.47 -0.80
CA VAL A 44 -3.17 -13.75 -0.39
C VAL A 44 -2.91 -14.62 -1.64
N LYS A 45 -3.89 -14.75 -2.53
CA LYS A 45 -3.72 -15.48 -3.80
C LYS A 45 -2.61 -14.87 -4.68
N CYS A 46 -2.60 -13.54 -4.80
CA CYS A 46 -1.60 -12.77 -5.55
C CYS A 46 -0.19 -13.03 -5.01
N HIS A 47 -0.02 -12.96 -3.70
CA HIS A 47 1.25 -13.16 -3.03
C HIS A 47 1.74 -14.61 -3.14
N ASN A 48 0.85 -15.59 -2.92
CA ASN A 48 1.19 -17.01 -3.07
C ASN A 48 1.67 -17.32 -4.49
N MET A 49 1.00 -16.79 -5.52
CA MET A 49 1.47 -16.92 -6.90
C MET A 49 2.81 -16.20 -7.13
N ASN A 50 3.03 -15.04 -6.52
CA ASN A 50 4.28 -14.30 -6.64
C ASN A 50 5.49 -15.07 -6.07
N MET A 51 5.26 -15.85 -5.00
CA MET A 51 6.25 -16.66 -4.30
C MET A 51 6.56 -18.01 -4.98
N GLN A 52 5.72 -18.46 -5.92
CA GLN A 52 5.95 -19.72 -6.63
C GLN A 52 7.25 -19.67 -7.45
N PRO A 53 8.09 -20.72 -7.39
CA PRO A 53 9.27 -20.81 -8.23
C PRO A 53 8.86 -20.87 -9.71
N LYS A 54 9.60 -20.17 -10.57
CA LYS A 54 9.38 -20.13 -12.03
C LYS A 54 8.04 -19.54 -12.49
N VAL A 55 7.31 -18.81 -11.64
CA VAL A 55 6.08 -18.11 -12.06
C VAL A 55 6.38 -17.16 -13.23
N ARG A 56 5.56 -17.21 -14.29
CA ARG A 56 5.63 -16.24 -15.39
C ARG A 56 5.06 -14.90 -14.91
N LYS A 57 5.93 -13.90 -14.74
CA LYS A 57 5.54 -12.59 -14.20
C LYS A 57 4.52 -11.87 -15.10
N GLU A 58 4.55 -12.10 -16.40
CA GLU A 58 3.53 -11.62 -17.34
C GLU A 58 2.13 -12.14 -16.98
N LYS A 59 2.00 -13.43 -16.64
CA LYS A 59 0.72 -14.02 -16.22
C LYS A 59 0.26 -13.42 -14.89
N TRP A 60 1.18 -13.28 -13.95
CA TRP A 60 0.91 -12.68 -12.63
C TRP A 60 0.39 -11.25 -12.74
N VAL A 61 1.05 -10.39 -13.53
CA VAL A 61 0.61 -9.00 -13.77
C VAL A 61 -0.76 -8.92 -14.44
N LYS A 62 -1.04 -9.84 -15.37
CA LYS A 62 -2.33 -9.90 -16.08
C LYS A 62 -3.48 -10.33 -15.16
N GLU A 63 -3.22 -11.26 -14.24
CA GLU A 63 -4.25 -11.88 -13.38
C GLU A 63 -4.70 -10.98 -12.22
N PHE A 64 -3.81 -10.13 -11.68
CA PHE A 64 -4.10 -9.35 -10.46
C PHE A 64 -4.16 -7.84 -10.71
N ALA A 65 -4.87 -7.15 -9.82
CA ALA A 65 -4.98 -5.69 -9.81
C ALA A 65 -3.64 -5.04 -9.42
N GLY A 66 -3.34 -3.87 -10.00
CA GLY A 66 -2.08 -3.13 -9.82
C GLY A 66 -1.75 -2.88 -8.35
N GLN A 67 -2.74 -2.44 -7.57
CA GLN A 67 -2.62 -2.25 -6.13
C GLN A 67 -2.12 -3.52 -5.42
N LEU A 68 -2.69 -4.69 -5.75
CA LEU A 68 -2.32 -5.96 -5.10
C LEU A 68 -0.98 -6.50 -5.59
N LEU A 69 -0.57 -6.20 -6.83
CA LEU A 69 0.77 -6.53 -7.33
C LEU A 69 1.83 -5.79 -6.53
N ILE A 70 1.64 -4.49 -6.29
CA ILE A 70 2.55 -3.64 -5.52
C ILE A 70 2.65 -4.14 -4.08
N THR A 71 1.52 -4.34 -3.41
CA THR A 71 1.51 -4.82 -2.01
C THR A 71 2.15 -6.21 -1.89
N SER A 72 1.86 -7.13 -2.83
CA SER A 72 2.52 -8.44 -2.87
C SER A 72 4.03 -8.34 -3.06
N GLY A 73 4.51 -7.39 -3.87
CA GLY A 73 5.94 -7.08 -4.02
C GLY A 73 6.56 -6.58 -2.73
N GLN A 74 5.90 -5.64 -2.04
CA GLN A 74 6.35 -5.10 -0.75
C GLN A 74 6.37 -6.15 0.37
N ILE A 75 5.39 -7.06 0.41
CA ILE A 75 5.38 -8.20 1.35
C ILE A 75 6.60 -9.08 1.07
N LYS A 76 6.82 -9.46 -0.19
CA LYS A 76 7.96 -10.29 -0.58
C LYS A 76 9.29 -9.62 -0.20
N TRP A 77 9.44 -8.34 -0.51
CA TRP A 77 10.64 -7.57 -0.16
C TRP A 77 10.86 -7.54 1.36
N THR A 78 9.80 -7.32 2.14
CA THR A 78 9.86 -7.33 3.60
C THR A 78 10.34 -8.67 4.13
N THR A 79 9.78 -9.77 3.62
CA THR A 79 10.19 -11.14 3.98
C THR A 79 11.64 -11.40 3.62
N ASP A 80 12.04 -11.15 2.36
CA ASP A 80 13.39 -11.44 1.86
C ASP A 80 14.47 -10.65 2.63
N CYS A 81 14.22 -9.35 2.89
CA CYS A 81 15.14 -8.51 3.67
C CYS A 81 15.20 -8.93 5.14
N THR A 82 14.07 -9.25 5.76
CA THR A 82 14.04 -9.72 7.16
C THR A 82 14.83 -11.01 7.32
N VAL A 83 14.61 -11.99 6.43
CA VAL A 83 15.37 -13.26 6.44
C VAL A 83 16.86 -13.02 6.18
N ALA A 84 17.20 -12.11 5.27
CA ALA A 84 18.61 -11.77 5.01
C ALA A 84 19.29 -11.14 6.23
N LEU A 85 18.62 -10.23 6.94
CA LEU A 85 19.13 -9.61 8.17
C LEU A 85 19.29 -10.65 9.29
N GLN A 86 18.32 -11.55 9.49
CA GLN A 86 18.45 -12.66 10.45
C GLN A 86 19.61 -13.60 10.12
N ARG A 87 19.91 -13.81 8.84
CA ARG A 87 21.10 -14.58 8.42
C ARG A 87 22.39 -13.81 8.67
N MET A 88 22.39 -12.49 8.52
CA MET A 88 23.54 -11.65 8.84
C MET A 88 23.88 -11.67 10.33
N GLU A 89 22.88 -11.66 11.22
CA GLU A 89 23.05 -11.87 12.67
C GLU A 89 23.76 -13.21 12.96
N LYS A 90 23.50 -14.23 12.14
CA LYS A 90 24.17 -15.55 12.17
C LYS A 90 25.48 -15.58 11.35
N GLN A 91 26.16 -14.44 11.23
CA GLN A 91 27.44 -14.25 10.54
C GLN A 91 27.46 -14.50 9.01
N GLN A 92 26.31 -14.59 8.34
CA GLN A 92 26.25 -14.67 6.87
C GLN A 92 26.27 -13.26 6.24
N LYS A 93 27.42 -12.58 6.29
CA LYS A 93 27.59 -11.15 5.95
C LYS A 93 27.15 -10.73 4.53
N ASN A 94 26.98 -11.67 3.60
CA ASN A 94 26.61 -11.38 2.22
C ASN A 94 25.10 -11.57 1.92
N ALA A 95 24.28 -11.98 2.90
CA ALA A 95 22.88 -12.31 2.66
C ALA A 95 22.07 -11.14 2.04
N LEU A 96 22.23 -9.91 2.56
CA LEU A 96 21.53 -8.74 2.03
C LEU A 96 21.97 -8.37 0.60
N ARG A 97 23.27 -8.56 0.28
CA ARG A 97 23.79 -8.35 -1.08
C ARG A 97 23.20 -9.34 -2.09
N ILE A 98 22.93 -10.58 -1.67
CA ILE A 98 22.28 -11.59 -2.51
C ILE A 98 20.84 -11.18 -2.83
N VAL A 99 20.07 -10.78 -1.80
CA VAL A 99 18.70 -10.27 -2.00
C VAL A 99 18.68 -9.06 -2.92
N ARG A 100 19.61 -8.11 -2.74
CA ARG A 100 19.75 -6.93 -3.61
C ARG A 100 20.03 -7.28 -5.07
N ARG A 101 20.91 -8.25 -5.33
CA ARG A 101 21.16 -8.74 -6.71
C ARG A 101 19.90 -9.36 -7.32
N GLY A 102 19.17 -10.15 -6.54
CA GLY A 102 17.88 -10.71 -6.93
C GLY A 102 16.87 -9.63 -7.30
N GLN A 103 16.75 -8.59 -6.46
CA GLN A 103 15.91 -7.42 -6.68
C GLN A 103 16.25 -6.70 -7.99
N SER A 104 17.54 -6.49 -8.25
CA SER A 104 18.01 -5.84 -9.50
C SER A 104 17.63 -6.65 -10.74
N LYS A 105 17.77 -7.99 -10.67
CA LYS A 105 17.33 -8.89 -11.75
C LYS A 105 15.81 -8.84 -11.94
N HIS A 106 15.05 -8.79 -10.84
CA HIS A 106 13.60 -8.69 -10.90
C HIS A 106 13.14 -7.41 -11.60
N ILE A 107 13.70 -6.25 -11.22
CA ILE A 107 13.45 -4.96 -11.89
C ILE A 107 13.80 -5.04 -13.38
N GLY A 108 14.96 -5.61 -13.72
CA GLY A 108 15.37 -5.80 -15.11
C GLY A 108 14.36 -6.61 -15.94
N ASN A 109 13.78 -7.65 -15.36
CA ASN A 109 12.72 -8.43 -15.99
C ASN A 109 11.44 -7.61 -16.21
N LEU A 110 11.02 -6.82 -15.21
CA LEU A 110 9.86 -5.92 -15.35
C LEU A 110 10.11 -4.85 -16.42
N CYS A 111 11.30 -4.26 -16.49
CA CYS A 111 11.68 -3.32 -17.55
C CYS A 111 11.61 -3.97 -18.94
N ASN A 112 12.06 -5.22 -19.07
CA ASN A 112 11.95 -5.98 -20.32
C ASN A 112 10.49 -6.26 -20.69
N MET A 113 9.60 -6.49 -19.71
CA MET A 113 8.17 -6.63 -19.95
C MET A 113 7.55 -5.35 -20.51
N ILE A 114 7.90 -4.17 -19.98
CA ILE A 114 7.39 -2.87 -20.47
C ILE A 114 7.70 -2.63 -21.95
N ARG A 115 8.86 -3.12 -22.42
CA ARG A 115 9.29 -2.96 -23.83
C ARG A 115 8.48 -3.81 -24.81
N LYS A 116 7.73 -4.81 -24.33
CA LYS A 116 6.86 -5.64 -25.17
C LYS A 116 5.52 -4.91 -25.43
N PRO A 117 4.75 -5.31 -26.46
CA PRO A 117 3.39 -4.82 -26.65
C PRO A 117 2.52 -5.15 -25.43
N LEU A 118 1.88 -4.13 -24.86
CA LEU A 118 1.05 -4.22 -23.65
C LEU A 118 -0.14 -3.27 -23.79
N SER A 119 -1.27 -3.61 -23.17
CA SER A 119 -2.38 -2.66 -23.03
C SER A 119 -1.97 -1.47 -22.15
N LYS A 120 -2.70 -0.35 -22.26
CA LYS A 120 -2.47 0.84 -21.43
C LYS A 120 -2.54 0.52 -19.93
N LEU A 121 -3.50 -0.31 -19.52
CA LEU A 121 -3.68 -0.75 -18.14
C LEU A 121 -2.50 -1.62 -17.67
N GLU A 122 -2.11 -2.64 -18.42
CA GLU A 122 -0.97 -3.49 -18.06
C GLU A 122 0.33 -2.69 -17.95
N ARG A 123 0.57 -1.77 -18.89
CA ARG A 123 1.72 -0.87 -18.84
C ARG A 123 1.68 -0.01 -17.58
N GLY A 124 0.52 0.56 -17.24
CA GLY A 124 0.34 1.35 -16.01
C GLY A 124 0.65 0.55 -14.74
N LYS A 125 0.19 -0.71 -14.66
CA LYS A 125 0.48 -1.60 -13.53
C LYS A 125 1.97 -1.83 -13.34
N ILE A 126 2.67 -2.14 -14.44
CA ILE A 126 4.11 -2.46 -14.39
C ILE A 126 4.92 -1.21 -14.05
N VAL A 127 4.56 -0.04 -14.58
CA VAL A 127 5.22 1.22 -14.23
C VAL A 127 5.09 1.49 -12.73
N ALA A 128 3.87 1.41 -12.19
CA ALA A 128 3.61 1.63 -10.76
C ALA A 128 4.36 0.63 -9.87
N LEU A 129 4.40 -0.64 -10.28
CA LEU A 129 5.19 -1.67 -9.61
C LEU A 129 6.69 -1.35 -9.63
N ILE A 130 7.26 -1.07 -10.79
CA ILE A 130 8.68 -0.74 -10.94
C ILE A 130 9.07 0.45 -10.05
N THR A 131 8.24 1.49 -9.96
CA THR A 131 8.50 2.65 -9.10
C THR A 131 8.80 2.23 -7.66
N ILE A 132 8.00 1.31 -7.10
CA ILE A 132 8.19 0.83 -5.73
C ILE A 132 9.32 -0.19 -5.63
N GLU A 133 9.49 -1.07 -6.62
CA GLU A 133 10.58 -2.05 -6.64
C GLU A 133 11.97 -1.37 -6.74
N VAL A 134 12.07 -0.22 -7.43
CA VAL A 134 13.29 0.60 -7.51
C VAL A 134 13.60 1.23 -6.15
N HIS A 135 12.62 1.85 -5.51
CA HIS A 135 12.80 2.38 -4.15
C HIS A 135 13.25 1.27 -3.18
N ALA A 136 12.63 0.08 -3.26
CA ALA A 136 12.99 -1.08 -2.44
C ALA A 136 14.46 -1.53 -2.62
N ARG A 137 14.99 -1.46 -3.86
CA ARG A 137 16.41 -1.70 -4.14
C ARG A 137 17.30 -0.60 -3.56
N ASP A 138 16.90 0.66 -3.70
CA ASP A 138 17.69 1.80 -3.22
C ASP A 138 17.78 1.80 -1.68
N VAL A 139 16.72 1.36 -1.00
CA VAL A 139 16.74 1.10 0.45
C VAL A 139 17.71 -0.04 0.80
N GLN A 140 17.77 -1.12 0.01
CA GLN A 140 18.76 -2.19 0.22
C GLN A 140 20.19 -1.68 0.05
N ASP A 141 20.46 -0.87 -0.97
CA ASP A 141 21.76 -0.24 -1.19
C ASP A 141 22.15 0.66 -0.01
N LYS A 142 21.20 1.46 0.48
CA LYS A 142 21.39 2.27 1.69
C LYS A 142 21.70 1.41 2.91
N MET A 143 20.92 0.36 3.17
CA MET A 143 21.14 -0.56 4.30
C MET A 143 22.52 -1.24 4.23
N ILE A 144 22.98 -1.64 3.05
CA ILE A 144 24.32 -2.22 2.83
C ILE A 144 25.39 -1.17 3.13
N SER A 145 25.25 0.06 2.61
CA SER A 145 26.21 1.13 2.83
C SER A 145 26.34 1.50 4.31
N MET A 146 25.22 1.51 5.04
CA MET A 146 25.15 1.80 6.47
C MET A 146 25.44 0.58 7.36
N LYS A 147 25.87 -0.56 6.80
CA LYS A 147 26.17 -1.80 7.54
C LYS A 147 25.01 -2.20 8.47
N THR A 148 23.82 -2.33 7.91
CA THR A 148 22.65 -2.81 8.65
C THR A 148 22.76 -4.33 8.80
N GLU A 149 23.03 -4.81 10.01
CA GLU A 149 23.35 -6.23 10.27
C GLU A 149 22.26 -6.98 11.05
N SER A 150 21.25 -6.30 11.56
CA SER A 150 20.16 -6.90 12.34
C SER A 150 18.78 -6.45 11.87
N SER A 151 17.79 -7.33 12.08
CA SER A 151 16.37 -7.03 11.89
C SER A 151 15.81 -6.00 12.88
N THR A 152 16.59 -5.64 13.91
CA THR A 152 16.25 -4.61 14.92
C THR A 152 16.90 -3.25 14.65
N HIS A 153 17.78 -3.15 13.63
CA HIS A 153 18.43 -1.88 13.31
C HIS A 153 17.42 -0.84 12.80
N PHE A 154 17.57 0.41 13.27
CA PHE A 154 16.68 1.51 12.90
C PHE A 154 16.59 1.75 11.38
N ASN A 155 17.68 1.56 10.63
CA ASN A 155 17.66 1.70 9.17
C ASN A 155 16.66 0.76 8.50
N TRP A 156 16.44 -0.43 9.06
CA TRP A 156 15.41 -1.37 8.62
C TRP A 156 14.04 -1.04 9.22
N LEU A 157 14.00 -0.79 10.54
CA LEU A 157 12.74 -0.52 11.24
C LEU A 157 12.03 0.74 10.71
N SER A 158 12.78 1.77 10.30
CA SER A 158 12.26 3.02 9.72
C SER A 158 11.52 2.85 8.40
N GLN A 159 11.72 1.71 7.71
CA GLN A 159 11.08 1.45 6.42
C GLN A 159 9.60 1.05 6.62
N LEU A 160 8.76 1.43 5.66
CA LEU A 160 7.37 0.98 5.60
C LEU A 160 7.36 -0.49 5.13
N ARG A 161 6.99 -1.40 6.03
CA ARG A 161 7.09 -2.86 5.87
C ARG A 161 5.70 -3.48 5.86
N PHE A 162 5.53 -4.53 5.08
CA PHE A 162 4.26 -5.21 4.89
C PHE A 162 4.42 -6.69 5.21
N GLU A 163 3.55 -7.23 6.06
CA GLU A 163 3.64 -8.62 6.49
C GLU A 163 2.27 -9.27 6.41
N LEU A 164 2.20 -10.49 5.86
CA LEU A 164 1.06 -11.37 6.04
C LEU A 164 1.20 -12.07 7.39
N VAL A 165 0.21 -11.88 8.26
CA VAL A 165 0.12 -12.53 9.55
C VAL A 165 -1.11 -13.42 9.57
N ASP A 166 -1.03 -14.52 10.30
CA ASP A 166 -2.16 -15.42 10.49
C ASP A 166 -3.27 -14.71 11.26
N ASP A 167 -4.49 -14.84 10.76
CA ASP A 167 -5.69 -14.21 11.28
C ASP A 167 -6.89 -15.05 10.82
N PRO A 168 -7.06 -16.28 11.35
CA PRO A 168 -8.11 -17.19 10.92
C PRO A 168 -9.47 -16.64 11.33
N VAL A 169 -10.06 -15.83 10.44
CA VAL A 169 -11.41 -15.28 10.58
C VAL A 169 -12.30 -15.99 9.57
N GLU A 170 -13.33 -16.64 10.09
CA GLU A 170 -14.46 -17.09 9.28
C GLU A 170 -15.35 -15.87 8.99
N ILE A 171 -15.61 -15.63 7.71
CA ILE A 171 -16.49 -14.56 7.26
C ILE A 171 -17.78 -15.18 6.72
N ALA A 172 -18.86 -14.42 6.77
CA ALA A 172 -20.14 -14.76 6.17
C ALA A 172 -19.97 -15.42 4.78
N ALA A 173 -20.76 -16.47 4.53
CA ALA A 173 -20.68 -17.37 3.37
C ALA A 173 -19.54 -18.43 3.40
N GLY A 174 -19.01 -18.77 4.58
CA GLY A 174 -18.11 -19.93 4.76
C GLY A 174 -16.70 -19.72 4.19
N LEU A 175 -16.33 -18.48 3.86
CA LEU A 175 -14.99 -18.15 3.37
C LEU A 175 -14.04 -17.98 4.56
N GLN A 176 -13.00 -18.79 4.61
CA GLN A 176 -11.91 -18.63 5.57
C GLN A 176 -10.84 -17.71 4.98
N LEU A 177 -10.53 -16.62 5.69
CA LEU A 177 -9.41 -15.76 5.36
C LEU A 177 -8.26 -16.02 6.33
N PRO A 178 -7.35 -16.98 6.06
CA PRO A 178 -6.38 -17.43 7.05
C PRO A 178 -5.36 -16.36 7.43
N GLN A 179 -5.19 -15.34 6.59
CA GLN A 179 -4.14 -14.32 6.76
C GLN A 179 -4.65 -12.92 6.46
N LYS A 180 -4.06 -11.94 7.14
CA LYS A 180 -4.20 -10.51 6.84
C LYS A 180 -2.83 -9.86 6.65
N CYS A 181 -2.75 -8.91 5.74
CA CYS A 181 -1.68 -7.94 5.66
C CYS A 181 -1.77 -6.92 6.82
N VAL A 182 -0.64 -6.68 7.46
CA VAL A 182 -0.41 -5.57 8.39
C VAL A 182 0.71 -4.69 7.85
N VAL A 183 0.66 -3.40 8.22
CA VAL A 183 1.68 -2.42 7.88
C VAL A 183 2.49 -2.11 9.13
N LYS A 184 3.82 -2.18 9.03
CA LYS A 184 4.74 -1.91 10.13
C LYS A 184 5.68 -0.79 9.75
N GLN A 185 5.91 0.15 10.65
CA GLN A 185 6.94 1.17 10.51
C GLN A 185 7.41 1.57 11.90
N THR A 186 8.72 1.70 12.09
CA THR A 186 9.37 1.87 13.39
C THR A 186 8.86 0.85 14.42
N ASN A 187 8.21 1.31 15.49
CA ASN A 187 7.57 0.50 16.53
C ASN A 187 6.04 0.40 16.34
N THR A 188 5.49 0.97 15.27
CA THR A 188 4.06 0.97 14.98
C THR A 188 3.67 -0.26 14.17
N THR A 189 2.48 -0.78 14.45
CA THR A 189 1.79 -1.76 13.61
C THR A 189 0.38 -1.26 13.38
N GLY A 190 -0.02 -1.16 12.12
CA GLY A 190 -1.33 -0.70 11.69
C GLY A 190 -1.99 -1.66 10.70
N PRO A 191 -3.30 -1.50 10.46
CA PRO A 191 -4.00 -2.29 9.46
C PRO A 191 -3.59 -1.87 8.05
N TYR A 192 -3.58 -2.85 7.13
CA TYR A 192 -3.74 -2.55 5.71
C TYR A 192 -5.24 -2.44 5.43
N GLY A 193 -5.69 -1.33 4.84
CA GLY A 193 -7.11 -0.96 4.79
C GLY A 193 -7.95 -1.76 3.79
N TYR A 194 -7.33 -2.40 2.78
CA TYR A 194 -8.03 -3.12 1.70
C TYR A 194 -9.09 -2.29 0.95
N GLU A 195 -8.98 -0.97 0.95
CA GLU A 195 -9.86 -0.15 0.12
C GLU A 195 -9.35 -0.18 -1.32
N TYR A 196 -10.23 -0.51 -2.26
CA TYR A 196 -9.86 -0.59 -3.67
C TYR A 196 -9.74 0.80 -4.26
N GLN A 197 -8.54 1.15 -4.72
CA GLN A 197 -8.26 2.46 -5.30
C GLN A 197 -7.89 2.39 -6.78
N GLY A 198 -7.93 1.20 -7.41
CA GLY A 198 -7.49 1.01 -8.79
C GLY A 198 -5.98 1.19 -8.99
N ASN A 199 -5.52 1.23 -10.24
CA ASN A 199 -4.12 1.45 -10.57
C ASN A 199 -3.82 2.95 -10.81
N ASN A 200 -3.95 3.75 -9.75
CA ASN A 200 -3.76 5.21 -9.77
C ASN A 200 -2.29 5.67 -9.64
N GLY A 201 -1.33 4.86 -10.10
CA GLY A 201 0.11 5.15 -10.05
C GLY A 201 0.70 5.23 -8.64
N ARG A 202 2.03 5.36 -8.57
CA ARG A 202 2.81 5.51 -7.33
C ARG A 202 3.77 6.68 -7.46
N LEU A 203 3.91 7.45 -6.38
CA LEU A 203 4.90 8.52 -6.28
C LEU A 203 6.31 7.90 -6.21
N VAL A 204 7.30 8.58 -6.81
CA VAL A 204 8.70 8.23 -6.60
C VAL A 204 9.07 8.59 -5.17
N VAL A 205 9.39 7.58 -4.37
CA VAL A 205 9.67 7.77 -2.94
C VAL A 205 11.10 8.25 -2.74
N THR A 206 11.24 9.43 -2.13
CA THR A 206 12.53 10.05 -1.80
C THR A 206 12.80 9.97 -0.29
N PRO A 207 14.03 10.26 0.18
CA PRO A 207 14.30 10.34 1.62
C PRO A 207 13.43 11.35 2.38
N MET A 208 12.91 12.39 1.72
CA MET A 208 11.98 13.34 2.32
C MET A 208 10.59 12.72 2.48
N THR A 209 10.13 11.99 1.44
CA THR A 209 8.87 11.23 1.46
C THR A 209 8.90 10.16 2.56
N ASP A 210 10.00 9.41 2.70
CA ASP A 210 10.15 8.40 3.76
C ASP A 210 9.99 8.99 5.16
N ARG A 211 10.58 10.16 5.40
CA ARG A 211 10.43 10.87 6.68
C ARG A 211 8.99 11.29 6.91
N CYS A 212 8.33 11.81 5.88
CA CYS A 212 6.91 12.13 5.95
C CYS A 212 6.09 10.89 6.31
N TYR A 213 6.39 9.74 5.72
CA TYR A 213 5.69 8.48 6.01
C TYR A 213 5.86 8.07 7.47
N MET A 214 7.09 8.07 7.98
CA MET A 214 7.37 7.76 9.39
C MET A 214 6.60 8.65 10.36
N THR A 215 6.55 9.96 10.10
CA THR A 215 5.82 10.91 10.95
C THR A 215 4.32 10.64 10.91
N LEU A 216 3.76 10.40 9.72
CA LEU A 216 2.32 10.18 9.54
C LEU A 216 1.86 8.84 10.13
N THR A 217 2.61 7.76 9.93
CA THR A 217 2.29 6.44 10.52
C THR A 217 2.40 6.46 12.03
N THR A 218 3.38 7.17 12.58
CA THR A 218 3.51 7.39 14.03
C THR A 218 2.35 8.22 14.58
N ALA A 219 1.98 9.32 13.92
CA ALA A 219 0.84 10.13 14.32
C ALA A 219 -0.47 9.32 14.31
N MET A 220 -0.71 8.54 13.25
CA MET A 220 -1.87 7.67 13.13
C MET A 220 -1.93 6.62 14.24
N TYR A 221 -0.79 6.00 14.56
CA TYR A 221 -0.69 5.05 15.68
C TYR A 221 -1.08 5.70 17.02
N LEU A 222 -0.65 6.94 17.25
CA LEU A 222 -0.95 7.74 18.44
C LEU A 222 -2.35 8.39 18.41
N LYS A 223 -3.18 8.10 17.40
CA LYS A 223 -4.50 8.74 17.21
C LYS A 223 -4.41 10.28 17.12
N ARG A 224 -3.36 10.78 16.47
CA ARG A 224 -3.10 12.19 16.21
C ARG A 224 -3.14 12.47 14.69
N GLY A 225 -3.40 13.73 14.34
CA GLY A 225 -3.13 14.23 12.99
C GLY A 225 -1.64 14.49 12.78
N GLY A 226 -1.22 14.53 11.52
CA GLY A 226 0.11 15.00 11.14
C GLY A 226 0.01 16.31 10.36
N ALA A 227 0.99 17.20 10.55
CA ALA A 227 1.08 18.47 9.82
C ALA A 227 2.38 18.50 9.00
N PRO A 228 2.43 17.88 7.81
CA PRO A 228 3.54 18.07 6.88
C PRO A 228 3.63 19.55 6.49
N ALA A 229 4.73 20.21 6.84
CA ALA A 229 4.95 21.62 6.54
C ALA A 229 6.05 21.79 5.48
N GLY A 230 5.90 22.80 4.63
CA GLY A 230 6.85 23.10 3.56
C GLY A 230 6.22 24.02 2.49
N PRO A 231 7.04 24.59 1.58
CA PRO A 231 6.58 25.48 0.52
C PRO A 231 5.48 24.87 -0.37
N ALA A 232 4.77 25.73 -1.10
CA ALA A 232 3.81 25.27 -2.10
C ALA A 232 4.51 24.42 -3.18
N GLY A 233 3.83 23.39 -3.68
CA GLY A 233 4.35 22.53 -4.75
C GLY A 233 5.41 21.50 -4.35
N THR A 234 5.75 21.35 -3.05
CA THR A 234 6.76 20.38 -2.60
C THR A 234 6.22 18.97 -2.32
N GLY A 235 5.06 18.61 -2.87
CA GLY A 235 4.52 17.25 -2.80
C GLY A 235 3.93 16.84 -1.44
N LYS A 236 3.48 17.79 -0.60
CA LYS A 236 2.93 17.51 0.75
C LYS A 236 1.69 16.63 0.67
N THR A 237 0.68 17.10 -0.06
CA THR A 237 -0.60 16.42 -0.27
C THR A 237 -0.40 15.11 -1.04
N GLU A 238 0.50 15.10 -2.02
CA GLU A 238 0.86 13.93 -2.82
C GLU A 238 1.53 12.84 -1.97
N SER A 239 2.37 13.22 -1.00
CA SER A 239 2.98 12.28 -0.05
C SER A 239 1.91 11.65 0.85
N VAL A 240 0.97 12.42 1.37
CA VAL A 240 -0.15 11.88 2.19
C VAL A 240 -1.00 10.93 1.34
N LYS A 241 -1.37 11.34 0.13
CA LYS A 241 -2.14 10.49 -0.82
C LYS A 241 -1.40 9.20 -1.17
N ASP A 242 -0.09 9.27 -1.43
CA ASP A 242 0.69 8.08 -1.80
C ASP A 242 0.92 7.13 -0.62
N LEU A 243 1.04 7.64 0.62
CA LEU A 243 1.01 6.80 1.81
C LEU A 243 -0.33 6.07 1.96
N GLY A 244 -1.45 6.79 1.82
CA GLY A 244 -2.79 6.20 1.85
C GLY A 244 -2.97 5.09 0.82
N LYS A 245 -2.57 5.33 -0.43
CA LYS A 245 -2.53 4.29 -1.47
C LYS A 245 -1.69 3.08 -1.05
N GLY A 246 -0.55 3.29 -0.38
CA GLY A 246 0.35 2.23 0.06
C GLY A 246 -0.24 1.40 1.19
N MET A 247 -0.97 2.03 2.10
CA MET A 247 -1.69 1.38 3.20
C MET A 247 -3.08 0.87 2.79
N ALA A 248 -3.49 1.06 1.53
CA ALA A 248 -4.84 0.80 1.04
C ALA A 248 -5.94 1.46 1.89
N MET A 249 -5.69 2.71 2.28
CA MET A 249 -6.64 3.61 2.94
C MET A 249 -6.91 4.79 2.01
N TYR A 250 -8.17 5.04 1.69
CA TYR A 250 -8.55 6.16 0.85
C TYR A 250 -8.41 7.47 1.64
N VAL A 251 -7.69 8.42 1.05
CA VAL A 251 -7.46 9.74 1.65
C VAL A 251 -8.38 10.73 0.98
N ILE A 252 -9.32 11.28 1.76
CA ILE A 252 -10.22 12.34 1.31
C ILE A 252 -9.47 13.65 1.44
N VAL A 253 -9.31 14.37 0.33
CA VAL A 253 -8.58 15.65 0.33
C VAL A 253 -9.55 16.81 0.23
N PHE A 254 -9.53 17.67 1.25
CA PHE A 254 -10.28 18.91 1.31
C PHE A 254 -9.34 20.05 0.97
N ASN A 255 -9.62 20.79 -0.09
CA ASN A 255 -8.89 22.02 -0.37
C ASN A 255 -9.48 23.13 0.49
N CYS A 256 -8.68 23.68 1.41
CA CYS A 256 -9.14 24.71 2.32
C CYS A 256 -9.05 26.08 1.65
N SER A 257 -10.01 26.94 1.96
CA SER A 257 -10.11 28.30 1.44
C SER A 257 -10.79 29.18 2.48
N ASP A 258 -10.64 30.49 2.35
CA ASP A 258 -11.21 31.49 3.25
C ASP A 258 -12.74 31.39 3.41
N GLY A 259 -13.44 30.76 2.44
CA GLY A 259 -14.88 30.49 2.53
C GLY A 259 -15.29 29.31 3.43
N LEU A 260 -14.34 28.60 4.06
CA LEU A 260 -14.60 27.40 4.85
C LEU A 260 -14.97 27.76 6.30
N ASP A 261 -16.26 27.86 6.59
CA ASP A 261 -16.74 28.20 7.94
C ASP A 261 -16.66 27.03 8.95
N TYR A 262 -16.74 27.37 10.24
CA TYR A 262 -16.68 26.39 11.34
C TYR A 262 -17.79 25.34 11.27
N LYS A 263 -18.96 25.67 10.67
CA LYS A 263 -20.06 24.72 10.47
C LYS A 263 -19.73 23.68 9.41
N SER A 264 -19.07 24.09 8.32
CA SER A 264 -18.60 23.19 7.27
C SER A 264 -17.49 22.29 7.78
N LEU A 265 -16.53 22.83 8.54
CA LEU A 265 -15.53 22.03 9.25
C LEU A 265 -16.17 21.03 10.22
N GLY A 266 -17.15 21.47 11.02
CA GLY A 266 -17.88 20.59 11.93
C GLY A 266 -18.55 19.41 11.22
N ARG A 267 -19.18 19.66 10.06
CA ARG A 267 -19.77 18.61 9.22
C ARG A 267 -18.70 17.67 8.63
N MET A 268 -17.59 18.21 8.14
CA MET A 268 -16.47 17.42 7.61
C MET A 268 -15.88 16.50 8.68
N PHE A 269 -15.55 17.04 9.86
CA PHE A 269 -15.01 16.24 10.97
C PHE A 269 -16.00 15.20 11.49
N SER A 270 -17.29 15.56 11.57
CA SER A 270 -18.34 14.61 11.94
C SER A 270 -18.40 13.44 10.95
N GLY A 271 -18.34 13.70 9.63
CA GLY A 271 -18.29 12.67 8.61
C GLY A 271 -17.04 11.79 8.72
N LEU A 272 -15.86 12.39 8.85
CA LEU A 272 -14.59 11.67 9.01
C LEU A 272 -14.60 10.75 10.25
N ALA A 273 -15.13 11.24 11.37
CA ALA A 273 -15.23 10.46 12.60
C ALA A 273 -16.21 9.27 12.47
N GLN A 274 -17.35 9.48 11.79
CA GLN A 274 -18.36 8.42 11.59
C GLN A 274 -17.87 7.33 10.63
N CYS A 275 -17.14 7.69 9.57
CA CYS A 275 -16.65 6.71 8.60
C CYS A 275 -15.28 6.11 8.97
N GLY A 276 -14.57 6.68 9.95
CA GLY A 276 -13.20 6.26 10.29
C GLY A 276 -12.19 6.55 9.17
N CYS A 277 -12.50 7.52 8.29
CA CYS A 277 -11.70 7.82 7.11
C CYS A 277 -10.50 8.72 7.43
N TRP A 278 -9.49 8.70 6.56
CA TRP A 278 -8.37 9.63 6.63
C TRP A 278 -8.64 10.89 5.80
N GLY A 279 -8.80 12.03 6.47
CA GLY A 279 -8.87 13.35 5.85
C GLY A 279 -7.50 14.02 5.71
N CYS A 280 -7.26 14.68 4.58
CA CYS A 280 -6.13 15.57 4.35
C CYS A 280 -6.66 16.97 4.01
N PHE A 281 -6.38 17.94 4.87
CA PHE A 281 -6.79 19.32 4.70
C PHE A 281 -5.64 20.09 4.06
N ASP A 282 -5.74 20.31 2.74
CA ASP A 282 -4.75 21.06 1.97
C ASP A 282 -4.94 22.56 2.19
N GLU A 283 -3.86 23.32 2.15
CA GLU A 283 -3.86 24.78 2.41
C GLU A 283 -4.57 25.18 3.72
N PHE A 284 -4.45 24.34 4.77
CA PHE A 284 -5.15 24.52 6.07
C PHE A 284 -4.93 25.90 6.71
N ASN A 285 -3.81 26.55 6.41
CA ASN A 285 -3.50 27.90 6.88
C ASN A 285 -4.34 29.02 6.22
N ARG A 286 -5.31 28.68 5.36
CA ARG A 286 -6.28 29.61 4.74
C ARG A 286 -7.66 29.58 5.40
N ILE A 287 -7.76 28.95 6.56
CA ILE A 287 -8.99 28.93 7.36
C ILE A 287 -8.83 29.97 8.46
N ASP A 288 -9.84 30.84 8.62
CA ASP A 288 -9.96 31.82 9.71
C ASP A 288 -10.57 31.22 10.99
#